data_AF-A0A6V7J5J6-F1
#
_entry.id   AF-A0A6V7J5J6-F1
#
_cell.length_a   1.000
_cell.length_b   1.000
_cell.length_c   1.000
_cell.angle_alpha   90.00
_cell.angle_beta   90.00
_cell.angle_gamma   90.00
#
_symmetry.space_group_name_H-M   'P 1'
#
loop_
_entity.id
_entity.type
_entity.pdbx_description
1 polymer ?
#
loop_
_entity_poly.entity_id
_entity_poly.type
_entity_poly.pdbx_seq_one_letter_code
_entity_poly.pdbx_strand_id
1 'polypeptide(L)' 'AAAGGSDDWAMGVAGADLSYTIELPGGRFDPPANRITPVGIETFEAIKVFGNYVEEKYAAHRE' A
#
# COMPACT_ATOMS: atom_id res chain seq x y z
N ALA A 1 -16.83 -3.83 0.87
CA ALA A 1 -16.16 -3.61 -0.43
C ALA A 1 -16.97 -2.57 -1.20
N ALA A 2 -16.29 -1.57 -1.77
CA ALA A 2 -16.88 -0.67 -2.75
C ALA A 2 -16.42 -1.12 -4.13
N ALA A 3 -17.29 -1.06 -5.15
CA ALA A 3 -16.92 -1.44 -6.50
C ALA A 3 -16.35 -0.24 -7.26
N GLY A 4 -15.31 -0.47 -8.06
CA GLY A 4 -14.73 0.54 -8.96
C GLY A 4 -13.69 1.42 -8.30
N GLY A 5 -13.09 0.96 -7.20
CA GLY A 5 -11.91 1.60 -6.61
C GLY A 5 -10.74 1.62 -7.60
N SER A 6 -9.79 2.52 -7.36
CA SER A 6 -8.56 2.57 -8.16
C SER A 6 -7.74 1.28 -8.01
N ASP A 7 -7.80 0.67 -6.83
CA ASP A 7 -7.16 -0.62 -6.52
C ASP A 7 -7.79 -1.78 -7.32
N ASP A 8 -9.12 -1.83 -7.40
CA ASP A 8 -9.85 -2.79 -8.26
C ASP A 8 -9.43 -2.64 -9.73
N TRP A 9 -9.40 -1.41 -10.25
CA TRP A 9 -9.04 -1.15 -11.64
C TRP A 9 -7.58 -1.48 -11.94
N ALA A 10 -6.66 -1.12 -11.03
CA ALA A 10 -5.24 -1.41 -11.18
C ALA A 10 -4.99 -2.93 -11.30
N MET A 11 -5.68 -3.74 -10.50
CA MET A 11 -5.57 -5.19 -10.56
C MET A 11 -6.33 -5.79 -11.75
N GLY A 12 -7.60 -5.43 -11.92
CA GLY A 12 -8.50 -6.07 -12.89
C GLY A 12 -8.33 -5.61 -14.34
N VAL A 13 -7.80 -4.41 -14.56
CA VAL A 13 -7.68 -3.81 -15.91
C VAL A 13 -6.25 -3.47 -16.26
N ALA A 14 -5.49 -2.83 -15.35
CA ALA A 14 -4.12 -2.40 -15.64
C ALA A 14 -3.08 -3.53 -15.54
N GLY A 15 -3.45 -4.69 -15.01
CA GLY A 15 -2.60 -5.87 -14.93
C GLY A 15 -1.58 -5.85 -13.79
N ALA A 16 -1.82 -5.07 -12.73
CA ALA A 16 -1.01 -5.17 -11.52
C ALA A 16 -1.36 -6.46 -10.75
N ASP A 17 -0.37 -7.31 -10.51
CA ASP A 17 -0.58 -8.54 -9.73
C ASP A 17 -0.88 -8.30 -8.26
N LEU A 18 -0.45 -7.16 -7.74
CA LEU A 18 -0.62 -6.74 -6.34
C LEU A 18 -1.14 -5.31 -6.33
N SER A 19 -2.23 -5.08 -5.59
CA SER A 19 -2.89 -3.79 -5.46
C SER A 19 -3.49 -3.70 -4.06
N TYR A 20 -3.17 -2.62 -3.32
CA TYR A 20 -3.55 -2.46 -1.92
C TYR A 20 -4.05 -1.04 -1.64
N THR A 21 -5.09 -0.95 -0.83
CA THR A 21 -5.50 0.30 -0.17
C THR A 21 -5.07 0.24 1.29
N ILE A 22 -4.33 1.25 1.76
CA ILE A 22 -3.91 1.37 3.17
C ILE A 22 -4.62 2.59 3.79
N GLU A 23 -5.63 2.33 4.60
CA GLU A 23 -6.30 3.37 5.39
C GLU A 23 -5.54 3.62 6.69
N LEU A 24 -5.00 4.82 6.86
CA LEU A 24 -4.13 5.17 7.98
C LEU A 24 -4.92 5.33 9.29
N PRO A 25 -4.26 5.20 10.46
CA PRO A 25 -4.89 5.42 11.75
C PRO A 25 -5.39 6.86 11.94
N GLY A 26 -6.44 7.02 12.74
CA GLY A 26 -7.01 8.33 13.10
C GLY A 26 -8.53 8.34 13.00
N GLY A 27 -9.12 7.53 12.13
CA GLY A 27 -10.57 7.36 11.98
C GLY A 27 -11.34 8.65 11.61
N ARG A 28 -10.60 9.73 11.33
CA ARG A 28 -11.07 11.07 10.97
C ARG A 28 -10.02 11.71 10.06
N PHE A 29 -10.41 12.78 9.39
CA PHE A 29 -9.57 13.47 8.40
C PHE A 29 -8.70 14.58 9.01
N ASP A 30 -8.66 14.71 10.34
CA ASP A 30 -7.98 15.77 11.10
C ASP A 30 -7.00 15.21 12.16
N PRO A 31 -6.02 14.36 11.81
CA PRO A 31 -5.07 13.85 12.78
C PRO A 31 -4.23 14.98 13.39
N PRO A 32 -3.91 14.94 14.70
CA PRO A 32 -3.06 15.95 15.31
C PRO A 32 -1.64 15.88 14.75
N ALA A 33 -0.96 17.03 14.63
CA ALA A 33 0.35 17.13 13.99
C ALA A 33 1.42 16.21 14.61
N ASN A 34 1.33 15.94 15.92
CA ASN A 34 2.25 15.03 16.62
C ASN A 34 2.08 13.55 16.21
N ARG A 35 1.04 13.19 15.46
CA ARG A 35 0.82 11.84 14.92
C ARG A 35 1.36 11.66 13.51
N ILE A 36 1.74 12.72 12.79
CA ILE A 36 2.26 12.64 11.41
C ILE A 36 3.50 11.73 11.36
N THR A 37 4.53 12.05 12.15
CA THR A 37 5.79 11.29 12.11
C THR A 37 5.62 9.84 12.58
N PRO A 38 4.94 9.54 13.71
CA PRO A 38 4.69 8.15 14.11
C PRO A 38 3.94 7.32 13.07
N VAL A 39 2.87 7.88 12.47
CA VAL A 39 2.08 7.19 11.44
C VAL A 39 2.90 7.00 10.15
N GLY A 40 3.72 7.99 9.78
CA GLY A 40 4.63 7.87 8.64
C GLY A 40 5.65 6.75 8.83
N ILE A 41 6.22 6.60 10.03
CA ILE A 41 7.20 5.55 10.35
C ILE A 41 6.56 4.16 10.24
N GLU A 42 5.44 3.91 10.91
CA GLU A 42 4.79 2.59 10.87
C GLU A 42 4.31 2.23 9.45
N THR A 43 3.82 3.21 8.68
CA THR A 43 3.43 3.01 7.29
C THR A 43 4.63 2.68 6.41
N PHE A 44 5.76 3.37 6.62
CA PHE A 44 6.97 3.11 5.85
C PHE A 44 7.56 1.72 6.12
N GLU A 45 7.49 1.23 7.36
CA GLU A 45 7.88 -0.16 7.65
C GLU A 45 7.00 -1.16 6.89
N ALA A 46 5.69 -0.90 6.76
CA ALA A 46 4.81 -1.74 5.93
C ALA A 46 5.18 -1.70 4.44
N ILE A 47 5.52 -0.52 3.90
CA ILE A 47 5.97 -0.38 2.50
C ILE A 47 7.24 -1.18 2.23
N LYS A 48 8.19 -1.24 3.17
CA LYS A 48 9.39 -2.09 3.02
C LYS A 48 9.04 -3.57 2.91
N VAL A 49 8.08 -4.05 3.71
CA VAL A 49 7.62 -5.45 3.62
C VAL A 49 7.04 -5.74 2.23
N PHE A 50 6.26 -4.81 1.66
CA PHE A 50 5.75 -4.97 0.30
C PHE A 50 6.88 -4.97 -0.74
N GLY A 51 7.85 -4.06 -0.59
CA GLY A 51 9.03 -4.01 -1.44
C GLY A 51 9.82 -5.30 -1.43
N ASN A 52 10.12 -5.84 -0.25
CA ASN A 52 10.83 -7.11 -0.08
C ASN A 52 10.05 -8.26 -0.72
N TYR A 53 8.73 -8.34 -0.51
CA TYR A 53 7.90 -9.37 -1.14
C TYR A 53 7.90 -9.27 -2.67
N VAL A 54 7.82 -8.06 -3.22
CA VAL A 54 7.90 -7.84 -4.67
C VAL A 54 9.26 -8.27 -5.20
N GLU A 55 10.35 -7.92 -4.52
CA GLU A 55 11.69 -8.33 -4.89
C GLU A 55 11.83 -9.86 -4.88
N GLU A 56 11.46 -10.52 -3.79
CA GLU A 56 11.54 -11.98 -3.66
C GLU A 56 10.69 -12.71 -4.71
N LYS A 57 9.47 -12.23 -4.98
CA LYS A 57 8.52 -12.90 -5.87
C LYS A 57 8.78 -12.65 -7.35
N TYR A 58 9.26 -11.46 -7.71
CA TYR A 58 9.34 -11.03 -9.12
C TYR A 58 10.76 -10.78 -9.62
N ALA A 59 11.76 -10.58 -8.76
CA ALA A 59 13.14 -10.37 -9.22
C ALA A 59 13.79 -11.65 -9.79
N ALA A 60 13.28 -12.84 -9.43
CA ALA A 60 13.77 -14.13 -9.93
C ALA A 60 13.40 -14.43 -11.41
N HIS A 61 12.61 -13.57 -12.07
CA HIS A 61 12.12 -13.78 -13.44
C HIS A 61 12.60 -12.71 -14.43
N ARG A 62 13.66 -11.96 -14.11
CA ARG A 62 14.33 -11.07 -15.07
C ARG A 62 15.42 -11.86 -15.81
N GLU A 63 15.00 -12.65 -16.81
CA GLU A 63 15.86 -13.13 -17.91
C GLU A 63 15.58 -12.31 -19.18
#